data_AF-A0A4P7GX67-F1
#
_entry.id   AF-A0A4P7GX67-F1
#
_cell.length_a   1.000
_cell.length_b   1.000
_cell.length_c   1.000
_cell.angle_alpha   90.00
_cell.angle_beta   90.00
_cell.angle_gamma   90.00
#
_symmetry.space_group_name_H-M   'P 1'
#
loop_
_entity.id
_entity.type
_entity.pdbx_description
1 polymer ?
#
loop_
_entity_poly.entity_id
_entity_poly.type
_entity_poly.pdbx_seq_one_letter_code
_entity_poly.pdbx_strand_id
1 'polypeptide(L)'
;MSEEYRSDRTDEHLCDAAPRRSPGILATLAAILCFTGILGCLLPIAIWPGEAKLTTPLFCDAPYPEPIVVSDTFHDSEGRSTNYSLYCVGERGQYNEIGFLRPWLALWALHTVIVIVLVMMGRAWRWWRPANPAEPAKLAESTEL
;
A
#
# COMPACT_ATOMS: atom_id res chain seq x y z
N MET A 1 -10.91 -47.61 -46.87
CA MET A 1 -12.33 -47.18 -46.83
C MET A 1 -13.05 -48.18 -45.95
N SER A 2 -13.73 -47.67 -44.91
CA SER A 2 -14.48 -48.35 -43.82
C SER A 2 -13.73 -48.56 -42.49
N GLU A 3 -14.45 -48.30 -41.38
CA GLU A 3 -14.11 -48.42 -39.93
C GLU A 3 -13.32 -47.21 -39.37
N GLU A 4 -13.87 -46.19 -38.73
CA GLU A 4 -14.92 -46.12 -37.69
C GLU A 4 -14.66 -47.06 -36.51
N TYR A 5 -13.65 -46.72 -35.70
CA TYR A 5 -13.66 -47.03 -34.26
C TYR A 5 -13.64 -45.75 -33.44
N ARG A 6 -14.85 -45.40 -33.02
CA ARG A 6 -15.21 -44.44 -31.99
C ARG A 6 -14.56 -44.84 -30.66
N SER A 7 -13.50 -44.14 -30.24
CA SER A 7 -13.12 -44.05 -28.83
C SER A 7 -13.54 -42.67 -28.32
N ASP A 8 -14.80 -42.64 -27.92
CA ASP A 8 -15.49 -41.54 -27.25
C ASP A 8 -15.00 -41.44 -25.79
N ARG A 9 -14.59 -40.23 -25.39
CA ARG A 9 -14.81 -39.65 -24.06
C ARG A 9 -14.13 -40.30 -22.84
N THR A 10 -13.04 -39.67 -22.37
CA THR A 10 -12.81 -39.36 -20.94
C THR A 10 -11.67 -38.33 -20.88
N ASP A 11 -12.00 -37.05 -20.80
CA ASP A 11 -11.82 -36.25 -19.58
C ASP A 11 -10.37 -35.90 -19.24
N GLU A 12 -9.70 -35.14 -20.11
CA GLU A 12 -8.66 -34.21 -19.65
C GLU A 12 -8.85 -32.85 -20.35
N HIS A 13 -10.08 -32.31 -20.24
CA HIS A 13 -10.22 -30.89 -19.94
C HIS A 13 -9.63 -30.67 -18.53
N LEU A 14 -8.32 -30.88 -18.39
CA LEU A 14 -7.58 -30.41 -17.24
C LEU A 14 -7.81 -28.92 -17.26
N CYS A 15 -8.56 -28.48 -16.26
CA CYS A 15 -8.83 -27.10 -16.01
C CYS A 15 -7.50 -26.41 -15.73
N ASP A 16 -6.77 -26.05 -16.78
CA ASP A 16 -5.96 -24.83 -16.79
C ASP A 16 -6.94 -23.66 -16.86
N ALA A 17 -7.78 -23.57 -15.82
CA ALA A 17 -8.29 -22.30 -15.35
C ALA A 17 -7.09 -21.54 -14.79
N ALA A 18 -6.16 -21.17 -15.67
CA ALA A 18 -5.24 -20.09 -15.41
C ALA A 18 -6.14 -18.94 -14.94
N PRO A 19 -6.01 -18.49 -13.68
CA PRO A 19 -6.93 -17.50 -13.16
C PRO A 19 -6.80 -16.31 -14.09
N ARG A 20 -7.88 -16.01 -14.81
CA ARG A 20 -8.00 -14.82 -15.66
C ARG A 20 -8.05 -13.62 -14.71
N ARG A 21 -6.93 -13.37 -14.00
CA ARG A 21 -6.72 -12.23 -13.12
C ARG A 21 -6.89 -11.05 -14.05
N SER A 22 -8.02 -10.37 -13.91
CA SER A 22 -8.31 -9.21 -14.74
C SER A 22 -7.09 -8.29 -14.74
N PRO A 23 -6.62 -7.82 -15.90
CA PRO A 23 -5.40 -7.02 -15.99
C PRO A 23 -5.48 -5.79 -15.09
N GLY A 24 -6.68 -5.30 -14.80
CA GLY A 24 -6.93 -4.25 -13.81
C GLY A 24 -6.53 -4.63 -12.38
N ILE A 25 -6.84 -5.83 -11.88
CA ILE A 25 -6.44 -6.25 -10.53
C ILE A 25 -4.92 -6.36 -10.43
N LEU A 26 -4.27 -6.94 -11.45
CA LEU A 26 -2.81 -7.06 -11.46
C LEU A 26 -2.12 -5.69 -11.47
N ALA A 27 -2.59 -4.76 -12.29
CA ALA A 27 -2.08 -3.40 -12.32
C ALA A 27 -2.29 -2.67 -10.97
N THR A 28 -3.42 -2.90 -10.31
CA THR A 28 -3.69 -2.31 -8.99
C THR A 28 -2.74 -2.85 -7.94
N LEU A 29 -2.52 -4.17 -7.90
CA LEU A 29 -1.57 -4.81 -7.00
C LEU A 29 -0.14 -4.32 -7.25
N ALA A 30 0.28 -4.24 -8.51
CA ALA A 30 1.59 -3.70 -8.88
C ALA A 30 1.75 -2.25 -8.41
N ALA A 31 0.75 -1.40 -8.58
CA ALA A 31 0.78 -0.02 -8.11
C ALA A 31 0.90 0.07 -6.58
N ILE A 32 0.15 -0.77 -5.83
CA ILE A 32 0.25 -0.83 -4.36
C ILE A 32 1.64 -1.27 -3.94
N LEU A 33 2.21 -2.31 -4.57
CA LEU A 33 3.56 -2.80 -4.26
C LEU A 33 4.63 -1.75 -4.56
N CYS A 34 4.57 -1.09 -5.72
CA CYS A 34 5.50 -0.02 -6.04
C CYS A 34 5.39 1.15 -5.06
N PHE A 35 4.17 1.59 -4.75
CA PHE A 35 3.95 2.69 -3.82
C PHE A 35 4.44 2.36 -2.40
N THR A 36 4.12 1.16 -1.89
CA THR A 36 4.56 0.72 -0.56
C THR A 36 6.07 0.51 -0.48
N GLY A 37 6.71 0.06 -1.57
CA GLY A 37 8.17 -0.01 -1.67
C GLY A 37 8.83 1.37 -1.63
N ILE A 38 8.37 2.31 -2.47
CA ILE A 38 8.86 3.69 -2.48
C ILE A 38 8.67 4.34 -1.11
N LEU A 39 7.49 4.15 -0.52
CA LEU A 39 7.18 4.70 0.80
C LEU A 39 8.10 4.12 1.89
N GLY A 40 8.43 2.83 1.85
CA GLY A 40 9.40 2.22 2.76
C GLY A 40 10.78 2.88 2.72
N CYS A 41 11.21 3.34 1.55
CA CYS A 41 12.47 4.07 1.38
C CYS A 41 12.38 5.55 1.82
N LEU A 42 11.24 6.21 1.57
CA LEU A 42 11.07 7.64 1.88
C LEU A 42 10.70 7.92 3.33
N LEU A 43 9.95 7.01 3.96
CA LEU A 43 9.55 7.07 5.37
C LEU A 43 10.72 7.44 6.31
N PRO A 44 11.86 6.70 6.31
CA PRO A 44 12.98 6.99 7.20
C PRO A 44 13.59 8.37 7.05
N ILE A 45 13.57 8.92 5.83
CA ILE A 45 14.37 10.09 5.48
C ILE A 45 13.59 11.38 5.70
N ALA A 46 12.31 11.40 5.28
CA ALA A 46 11.54 12.64 5.18
C ALA A 46 10.34 12.71 6.14
N ILE A 47 9.72 11.57 6.43
CA ILE A 47 8.43 11.52 7.14
C ILE A 47 8.64 11.21 8.63
N TRP A 48 9.65 10.38 8.90
CA TRP A 48 9.95 9.84 10.22
C TRP A 48 10.01 10.88 11.35
N PRO A 49 10.76 12.00 11.28
CA PRO A 49 10.89 12.90 12.43
C PRO A 49 9.57 13.54 12.84
N GLY A 50 8.67 13.78 11.88
CA GLY A 50 7.37 14.40 12.11
C GLY A 50 6.33 13.41 12.62
N GLU A 51 6.20 12.26 11.96
CA GLU A 51 5.20 11.25 12.33
C GLU A 51 5.58 10.43 13.55
N ALA A 52 6.88 10.21 13.77
CA ALA A 52 7.35 9.56 14.97
C ALA A 52 6.97 10.35 16.21
N LYS A 53 6.77 11.69 16.12
CA LYS A 53 6.25 12.54 17.22
C LYS A 53 4.74 12.35 17.47
N LEU A 54 3.96 12.03 16.45
CA LEU A 54 2.52 11.78 16.57
C LEU A 54 2.19 10.36 17.03
N THR A 55 3.02 9.40 16.64
CA THR A 55 2.83 7.98 16.97
C THR A 55 3.52 7.57 18.29
N THR A 56 4.05 8.55 19.01
CA THR A 56 4.77 8.41 20.28
C THR A 56 4.05 7.64 21.38
N PRO A 57 2.76 7.87 21.68
CA PRO A 57 2.06 7.08 22.71
C PRO A 57 1.89 5.61 22.33
N LEU A 58 2.16 5.22 21.08
CA LEU A 58 2.09 3.81 20.66
C LEU A 58 3.37 3.03 20.98
N PHE A 59 4.49 3.73 21.22
CA PHE A 59 5.81 3.12 21.43
C PHE A 59 6.40 3.43 22.80
N CYS A 60 6.05 4.58 23.38
CA CYS A 60 6.54 5.03 24.68
C CYS A 60 5.45 4.86 25.74
N ASP A 61 5.59 3.83 26.56
CA ASP A 61 4.75 3.57 27.73
C ASP A 61 5.47 3.96 29.03
N ALA A 62 4.70 4.11 30.11
CA ALA A 62 5.27 4.28 31.45
C ALA A 62 6.27 3.13 31.75
N PRO A 63 7.47 3.42 32.29
CA PRO A 63 7.90 4.67 32.92
C PRO A 63 8.64 5.68 32.02
N TYR A 64 8.62 5.50 30.68
CA TYR A 64 9.35 6.33 29.72
C TYR A 64 8.38 7.03 28.74
N PRO A 65 7.57 8.01 29.16
CA PRO A 65 6.53 8.58 28.31
C PRO A 65 7.06 9.57 27.27
N GLU A 66 8.28 10.10 27.42
CA GLU A 66 8.77 11.18 26.57
C GLU A 66 9.52 10.67 25.34
N PRO A 67 9.02 10.94 24.14
CA PRO A 67 9.61 10.47 22.90
C PRO A 67 10.66 11.44 22.36
N ILE A 68 11.85 10.95 22.06
CA ILE A 68 12.93 11.72 21.43
C ILE A 68 13.42 10.97 20.19
N VAL A 69 13.37 11.63 19.04
CA VAL A 69 13.98 11.12 17.80
C VAL A 69 15.35 11.76 17.66
N VAL A 70 16.38 10.94 17.63
CA VAL A 70 17.78 11.38 17.47
C VAL A 70 18.22 11.09 16.04
N SER A 71 18.80 12.08 15.38
CA SER A 71 19.42 11.93 14.06
C SER A 71 20.94 11.82 14.21
N ASP A 72 21.47 10.62 14.04
CA ASP A 72 22.90 10.36 14.09
C ASP A 72 23.50 10.52 12.69
N THR A 73 24.29 11.56 12.51
CA THR A 73 25.03 11.78 11.26
C THR A 73 26.45 11.23 11.40
N PHE A 74 26.81 10.26 10.57
CA PHE A 74 28.16 9.72 10.46
C PHE A 74 28.85 10.22 9.18
N HIS A 75 30.14 10.50 9.29
CA HIS A 75 31.01 10.82 8.16
C HIS A 75 31.96 9.65 7.94
N ASP A 76 31.76 8.92 6.85
CA ASP A 76 32.64 7.82 6.43
C ASP A 76 33.32 8.16 5.09
N SER A 77 34.12 7.23 4.57
CA SER A 77 34.79 7.40 3.27
C SER A 77 33.84 7.43 2.07
N GLU A 78 32.58 7.04 2.24
CA GLU A 78 31.55 6.96 1.19
C GLU A 78 30.62 8.19 1.22
N GLY A 79 30.62 8.96 2.31
CA GLY A 79 29.97 10.26 2.39
C GLY A 79 29.37 10.56 3.77
N ARG A 80 28.26 11.31 3.77
CA ARG A 80 27.48 11.64 4.96
C ARG A 80 26.30 10.69 5.04
N SER A 81 26.29 9.78 6.01
CA SER A 81 25.15 8.91 6.31
C SER A 81 24.37 9.46 7.50
N THR A 82 23.04 9.47 7.44
CA THR A 82 22.18 9.93 8.54
C THR A 82 21.24 8.79 8.94
N ASN A 83 21.31 8.40 10.20
CA ASN A 83 20.43 7.40 10.81
C ASN A 83 19.48 8.07 11.80
N TYR A 84 18.31 7.50 12.01
CA TYR A 84 17.30 8.01 12.93
C TYR A 84 16.88 6.93 13.91
N SER A 85 16.99 7.21 15.21
CA SER A 85 16.62 6.30 16.28
C SER A 85 15.59 6.94 17.21
N LEU A 86 14.62 6.13 17.68
CA LEU A 86 13.63 6.55 18.67
C LEU A 86 14.05 6.13 20.07
N TYR A 87 14.08 7.08 20.98
CA TYR A 87 14.32 6.90 22.41
C TYR A 87 13.09 7.33 23.19
N CYS A 88 12.69 6.53 24.17
CA CYS A 88 11.70 6.89 25.16
C CYS A 88 12.42 7.26 26.46
N VAL A 89 12.20 8.46 26.96
CA VAL A 89 12.87 9.03 28.14
C VAL A 89 11.87 9.16 29.29
N GLY A 90 12.33 8.85 30.49
CA GLY A 90 11.59 9.02 31.73
C GLY A 90 12.08 10.25 32.51
N GLU A 91 11.26 10.73 33.44
CA GLU A 91 11.51 11.98 34.21
C GLU A 91 12.88 12.05 34.91
N ARG A 92 13.50 10.91 35.19
CA ARG A 92 14.81 10.82 35.86
C ARG A 92 15.99 10.72 34.90
N GLY A 93 15.80 11.03 33.61
CA GLY A 93 16.83 10.88 32.57
C GLY A 93 17.14 9.42 32.22
N GLN A 94 16.34 8.48 32.71
CA GLN A 94 16.38 7.07 32.31
C GLN A 94 15.86 7.01 30.86
N TYR A 95 16.52 6.26 29.98
CA TYR A 95 16.06 6.12 28.60
C TYR A 95 15.95 4.65 28.21
N ASN A 96 15.00 4.37 27.32
CA ASN A 96 14.81 3.09 26.66
C ASN A 96 14.92 3.30 25.15
N GLU A 97 15.80 2.54 24.51
CA GLU A 97 15.98 2.60 23.07
C GLU A 97 14.94 1.69 22.40
N ILE A 98 14.05 2.29 21.59
CA ILE A 98 13.11 1.55 20.75
C ILE A 98 13.77 1.19 19.40
N GLY A 99 14.72 2.02 18.97
CA GLY A 99 15.46 1.87 17.72
C GLY A 99 14.64 2.32 16.50
N PHE A 100 15.12 1.95 15.32
CA PHE A 100 14.55 2.38 14.03
C PHE A 100 13.49 1.42 13.47
N LEU A 101 13.76 0.10 13.53
CA LEU A 101 13.00 -0.90 12.77
C LEU A 101 11.53 -1.02 13.20
N ARG A 102 11.27 -1.00 14.52
CA ARG A 102 9.93 -1.21 15.07
C ARG A 102 8.95 -0.10 14.65
N PRO A 103 9.24 1.18 14.92
CA PRO A 103 8.33 2.21 14.48
C PRO A 103 8.30 2.34 12.95
N TRP A 104 9.36 1.94 12.22
CA TRP A 104 9.40 1.97 10.76
C TRP A 104 8.42 0.97 10.17
N LEU A 105 8.42 -0.27 10.68
CA LEU A 105 7.45 -1.29 10.29
C LEU A 105 6.02 -0.87 10.61
N ALA A 106 5.80 -0.26 11.77
CA ALA A 106 4.48 0.19 12.18
C ALA A 106 3.93 1.31 11.28
N LEU A 107 4.73 2.34 10.98
CA LEU A 107 4.33 3.40 10.06
C LEU A 107 4.16 2.87 8.63
N TRP A 108 5.06 2.01 8.16
CA TRP A 108 4.95 1.39 6.85
C TRP A 108 3.66 0.56 6.72
N ALA A 109 3.33 -0.23 7.75
CA ALA A 109 2.10 -1.01 7.79
C ALA A 109 0.86 -0.10 7.80
N LEU A 110 0.86 0.95 8.63
CA LEU A 110 -0.24 1.92 8.71
C LEU A 110 -0.54 2.54 7.34
N HIS A 111 0.49 3.03 6.65
CA HIS A 111 0.32 3.63 5.33
C HIS A 111 -0.12 2.63 4.28
N THR A 112 0.40 1.41 4.33
CA THR A 112 -0.02 0.32 3.44
C THR A 112 -1.52 0.07 3.61
N VAL A 113 -2.01 0.02 4.85
CA VAL A 113 -3.44 -0.12 5.15
C VAL A 113 -4.24 1.06 4.60
N ILE A 114 -3.79 2.30 4.80
CA ILE A 114 -4.47 3.50 4.27
C ILE A 114 -4.60 3.42 2.75
N VAL A 115 -3.53 3.08 2.04
CA VAL A 115 -3.54 2.94 0.57
C VAL A 115 -4.51 1.87 0.12
N ILE A 116 -4.53 0.70 0.79
CA ILE A 116 -5.47 -0.37 0.49
C ILE A 116 -6.91 0.11 0.67
N VAL A 117 -7.22 0.79 1.78
CA VAL A 117 -8.56 1.33 2.05
C VAL A 117 -8.97 2.34 0.98
N LEU A 118 -8.09 3.26 0.59
CA LEU A 118 -8.36 4.25 -0.46
C LEU A 118 -8.61 3.60 -1.82
N VAL A 119 -7.83 2.58 -2.18
CA VAL A 119 -8.04 1.81 -3.41
C VAL A 119 -9.38 1.09 -3.38
N MET A 120 -9.72 0.46 -2.26
CA MET A 120 -11.00 -0.23 -2.08
C MET A 120 -12.18 0.75 -2.15
N MET A 121 -12.09 1.90 -1.50
CA MET A 121 -13.08 2.97 -1.59
C MET A 121 -13.21 3.50 -3.02
N GLY A 122 -12.10 3.75 -3.72
CA GLY A 122 -12.12 4.22 -5.11
C GLY A 122 -12.74 3.20 -6.07
N ARG A 123 -12.50 1.90 -5.84
CA ARG A 123 -13.14 0.82 -6.59
C ARG A 123 -14.63 0.71 -6.28
N ALA A 124 -15.02 0.80 -5.01
CA ALA A 124 -16.42 0.81 -4.60
C ALA A 124 -17.17 2.00 -5.20
N TRP A 125 -16.59 3.20 -5.12
CA TRP A 125 -17.16 4.40 -5.74
C TRP A 125 -17.28 4.24 -7.25
N ARG A 126 -16.25 3.78 -7.96
CA ARG A 126 -16.35 3.53 -9.41
C ARG A 126 -17.48 2.56 -9.75
N TRP A 127 -17.69 1.54 -8.93
CA TRP A 127 -18.78 0.59 -9.13
C TRP A 127 -20.16 1.21 -8.86
N TRP A 128 -20.24 2.20 -7.96
CA TRP A 128 -21.46 2.91 -7.60
C TRP A 128 -21.77 4.12 -8.48
N ARG A 129 -20.87 4.54 -9.38
CA ARG A 129 -21.19 5.63 -10.31
C ARG A 129 -22.26 5.14 -11.29
N PRO A 130 -23.50 5.66 -11.25
CA PRO A 130 -24.45 5.39 -12.32
C PRO A 130 -23.81 5.87 -13.63
N ALA A 131 -23.87 5.05 -14.68
CA ALA A 131 -23.56 5.49 -16.02
C ALA A 131 -24.36 6.78 -16.26
N ASN A 132 -23.69 7.88 -16.60
CA ASN A 132 -24.37 9.10 -17.04
C ASN A 132 -25.48 8.65 -18.00
N PRO A 133 -26.77 8.91 -17.71
CA PRO A 133 -27.82 8.59 -18.65
C PRO A 133 -27.45 9.28 -19.96
N ALA A 134 -27.20 8.45 -20.98
CA ALA A 134 -26.81 8.90 -22.30
C ALA A 134 -27.74 10.02 -22.72
N GLU A 135 -27.16 11.17 -23.07
CA GLU A 135 -27.82 12.32 -23.69
C GLU A 135 -28.74 11.84 -24.83
N PRO A 136 -30.07 11.74 -24.64
CA PRO A 136 -30.95 11.22 -25.66
C PRO A 136 -31.79 12.39 -26.18
N ALA A 137 -31.24 13.23 -27.07
CA ALA A 137 -32.08 14.28 -27.68
C ALA A 137 -31.59 14.96 -28.96
N LYS A 138 -30.37 14.76 -29.47
CA LYS A 138 -30.00 15.38 -30.77
C LYS A 138 -30.55 14.68 -32.02
N LEU A 139 -31.42 13.69 -31.85
CA LEU A 139 -32.20 13.06 -32.92
C LEU A 139 -33.59 13.69 -33.12
N ALA A 140 -34.02 14.62 -32.26
CA ALA A 140 -35.31 15.31 -32.42
C ALA A 140 -35.26 16.50 -33.39
N GLU A 141 -34.06 16.99 -33.75
CA GLU A 141 -33.92 18.18 -34.61
C GLU A 141 -33.92 17.87 -36.12
N SER A 142 -33.88 16.59 -36.53
CA SER A 142 -33.93 16.22 -37.96
C SER A 142 -35.33 15.87 -38.47
N THR A 143 -36.37 15.97 -37.63
CA THR A 143 -37.76 15.65 -38.00
C THR A 143 -38.66 16.86 -38.22
N GLU A 144 -38.13 18.08 -38.12
CA GLU A 144 -38.86 19.31 -38.50
C GLU A 144 -38.32 19.88 -39.81
N LEU A 145 -38.39 19.06 -40.87
CA LEU A 145 -38.10 19.45 -42.25
C LEU A 145 -39.38 19.31 -43.09
#